data_AF-A0A9J6FJ19-F1
#
_entry.id   AF-A0A9J6FJ19-F1
#
_cell.length_a   1.000
_cell.length_b   1.000
_cell.length_c   1.000
_cell.angle_alpha   90.00
_cell.angle_beta   90.00
_cell.angle_gamma   90.00
#
_symmetry.space_group_name_H-M   'P 1'
#
loop_
_entity.id
_entity.type
_entity.pdbx_description
1 polymer ?
#
loop_
_entity_poly.entity_id
_entity_poly.type
_entity_poly.pdbx_seq_one_letter_code
_entity_poly.pdbx_strand_id
1 'polypeptide(L)'
;MSMLLEFTRSRSSSMLMGHASGKRADLCRPLLFSTVNERMEKPRAAPLDNAKTNNTQLYKAVYGAYPSCVLRRGNLFKVGVRFSQFFEMESVPLQAIFTVGKRPSERDGTLVTLAVPNTVDREGRVHETTDHWTVSVSFHSNDMMVLKFRSPSRAPVGKWSMSLKLGDGEVRPAKTPIYIICNPWLPGTPNPRICYHASEPANMRR
;
A
#
# COMPACT_ATOMS: atom_id res chain seq x y z
N MET A 1 3.43 -0.42 69.18
CA MET A 1 4.26 -1.52 68.63
C MET A 1 5.21 -0.88 67.62
N SER A 2 6.38 -0.41 68.08
CA SER A 2 7.69 -1.11 67.99
C SER A 2 8.06 -1.47 66.53
N MET A 3 9.23 -1.14 65.99
CA MET A 3 10.47 -0.64 66.59
C MET A 3 11.37 -0.09 65.46
N LEU A 4 12.10 0.98 65.77
CA LEU A 4 13.28 1.48 65.04
C LEU A 4 14.37 0.41 64.92
N LEU A 5 15.22 0.54 63.91
CA LEU A 5 16.64 0.18 64.00
C LEU A 5 17.48 1.09 63.09
N GLU A 6 18.04 2.14 63.70
CA GLU A 6 19.31 2.73 63.28
C GLU A 6 20.46 1.80 63.69
N PHE A 7 21.51 1.72 62.87
CA PHE A 7 22.85 1.40 63.39
C PHE A 7 23.89 2.31 62.72
N THR A 8 24.81 2.78 63.54
CA THR A 8 25.72 3.91 63.34
C THR A 8 27.17 3.46 63.11
N ARG A 9 27.96 4.36 62.47
CA ARG A 9 29.44 4.50 62.47
C ARG A 9 30.25 3.33 61.84
N SER A 10 31.37 3.55 61.16
CA SER A 10 32.49 4.46 61.43
C SER A 10 33.37 4.70 60.19
N ARG A 11 34.15 5.79 60.23
CA ARG A 11 35.11 6.28 59.21
C ARG A 11 36.31 5.34 58.99
N SER A 12 36.85 5.31 57.77
CA SER A 12 38.28 5.54 57.57
C SER A 12 38.57 6.10 56.17
N SER A 13 39.50 7.04 56.16
CA SER A 13 39.93 7.89 55.05
C SER A 13 41.02 7.18 54.25
N SER A 14 40.97 7.24 52.92
CA SER A 14 42.21 7.44 52.15
C SER A 14 41.90 8.24 50.89
N MET A 15 42.54 9.40 50.83
CA MET A 15 42.65 10.27 49.67
C MET A 15 43.44 9.56 48.58
N LEU A 16 42.93 9.60 47.34
CA LEU A 16 43.79 9.83 46.18
C LEU A 16 43.12 10.86 45.27
N MET A 17 43.84 11.96 45.09
CA MET A 17 43.54 13.07 44.20
C MET A 17 43.52 12.61 42.73
N GLY A 18 42.47 12.97 42.01
CA GLY A 18 42.42 12.98 40.56
C GLY A 18 41.64 14.21 40.11
N HIS A 19 42.35 15.24 39.69
CA HIS A 19 41.82 16.54 39.28
C HIS A 19 40.99 16.44 37.98
N ALA A 20 39.79 17.01 38.05
CA ALA A 20 39.11 17.89 37.09
C ALA A 20 39.12 17.54 35.59
N SER A 21 37.92 17.38 35.02
CA SER A 21 37.25 18.45 34.25
C SER A 21 36.14 17.89 33.36
N GLY A 22 34.94 18.48 33.44
CA GLY A 22 34.15 18.73 32.22
C GLY A 22 32.92 17.86 31.96
N LYS A 23 31.78 18.38 32.41
CA LYS A 23 30.46 18.38 31.73
C LYS A 23 29.67 17.06 31.64
N ARG A 24 28.62 16.99 32.48
CA ARG A 24 27.30 16.45 32.10
C ARG A 24 26.77 17.22 30.88
N ALA A 25 26.35 16.50 29.84
CA ALA A 25 25.14 16.76 29.09
C ALA A 25 24.98 15.68 28.01
N ASP A 26 23.85 15.00 28.05
CA ASP A 26 23.02 14.65 26.89
C ASP A 26 23.71 14.07 25.65
N LEU A 27 23.72 12.74 25.57
CA LEU A 27 23.46 12.08 24.30
C LEU A 27 22.46 10.95 24.55
N CYS A 28 21.24 11.33 24.94
CA CYS A 28 20.06 10.73 24.32
C CYS A 28 20.27 10.91 22.81
N ARG A 29 20.91 9.92 22.16
CA ARG A 29 20.85 9.83 20.71
C ARG A 29 19.35 9.84 20.39
N PRO A 30 18.85 10.81 19.60
CA PRO A 30 17.57 10.61 18.99
C PRO A 30 17.71 9.28 18.26
N LEU A 31 16.82 8.34 18.52
CA LEU A 31 16.49 7.33 17.52
C LEU A 31 16.07 8.17 16.32
N LEU A 32 17.04 8.48 15.45
CA LEU A 32 16.83 9.06 14.15
C LEU A 32 15.70 8.23 13.58
N PHE A 33 14.55 8.86 13.39
CA PHE A 33 13.44 8.30 12.66
C PHE A 33 14.04 7.74 11.38
N SER A 34 14.28 6.42 11.35
CA SER A 34 14.61 5.75 10.12
C SER A 34 13.46 6.10 9.20
N THR A 35 13.83 6.82 8.16
CA THR A 35 12.96 7.46 7.18
C THR A 35 11.77 6.54 6.96
N VAL A 36 10.55 7.01 7.27
CA VAL A 36 9.28 6.24 7.17
C VAL A 36 9.21 5.43 5.86
N ASN A 37 9.90 5.92 4.83
CA ASN A 37 10.07 5.38 3.49
C ASN A 37 10.73 4.00 3.41
N GLU A 38 11.62 3.61 4.32
CA GLU A 38 12.27 2.29 4.32
C GLU A 38 11.41 1.20 5.00
N ARG A 39 10.25 1.57 5.54
CA ARG A 39 9.37 0.65 6.26
C ARG A 39 8.52 -0.22 5.36
N MET A 40 8.25 0.19 4.12
CA MET A 40 7.32 -0.49 3.23
C MET A 40 8.04 -1.17 2.06
N GLU A 41 7.84 -2.48 1.91
CA GLU A 41 8.29 -3.22 0.73
C GLU A 41 7.46 -2.86 -0.51
N LYS A 42 7.96 -3.23 -1.69
CA LYS A 42 7.21 -3.08 -2.94
C LYS A 42 5.89 -3.86 -2.86
N PRO A 43 4.74 -3.24 -3.21
CA PRO A 43 3.47 -3.94 -3.21
C PRO A 43 3.47 -5.11 -4.20
N ARG A 44 2.80 -6.19 -3.80
CA ARG A 44 2.71 -7.43 -4.59
C ARG A 44 1.26 -7.79 -4.83
N ALA A 45 0.82 -7.65 -6.07
CA ALA A 45 -0.46 -8.22 -6.49
C ALA A 45 -0.31 -9.74 -6.62
N ALA A 46 -1.32 -10.51 -6.22
CA ALA A 46 -1.29 -11.98 -6.25
C ALA A 46 -1.86 -12.50 -7.60
N PRO A 47 -1.03 -12.75 -8.64
CA PRO A 47 -1.54 -12.88 -10.00
C PRO A 47 -2.42 -14.11 -10.19
N LEU A 48 -2.04 -15.24 -9.62
CA LEU A 48 -2.79 -16.49 -9.72
C LEU A 48 -4.15 -16.41 -9.01
N ASP A 49 -4.18 -15.90 -7.78
CA ASP A 49 -5.42 -15.79 -7.01
C ASP A 49 -6.38 -14.78 -7.64
N ASN A 50 -5.85 -13.63 -8.06
CA ASN A 50 -6.64 -12.65 -8.78
C ASN A 50 -7.13 -13.17 -10.12
N ALA A 51 -6.31 -13.95 -10.84
CA ALA A 51 -6.73 -14.52 -12.11
C ALA A 51 -7.87 -15.54 -11.97
N LYS A 52 -7.88 -16.29 -10.86
CA LYS A 52 -8.97 -17.20 -10.53
C LYS A 52 -10.30 -16.47 -10.37
N THR A 53 -10.31 -15.37 -9.62
CA THR A 53 -11.54 -14.58 -9.38
C THR A 53 -11.92 -13.67 -10.54
N ASN A 54 -10.99 -13.41 -11.47
CA ASN A 54 -11.22 -12.56 -12.64
C ASN A 54 -11.45 -13.36 -13.94
N ASN A 55 -11.45 -14.70 -13.91
CA ASN A 55 -11.57 -15.54 -15.10
C ASN A 55 -10.52 -15.18 -16.18
N THR A 56 -9.27 -15.05 -15.75
CA THR A 56 -8.12 -14.66 -16.57
C THR A 56 -6.93 -15.61 -16.42
N GLN A 57 -7.17 -16.83 -15.90
CA GLN A 57 -6.16 -17.86 -15.71
C GLN A 57 -5.51 -18.27 -17.03
N LEU A 58 -6.19 -18.14 -18.17
CA LEU A 58 -5.65 -18.55 -19.47
C LEU A 58 -4.58 -17.59 -20.04
N TYR A 59 -4.38 -16.42 -19.44
CA TYR A 59 -3.37 -15.47 -19.91
C TYR A 59 -1.98 -15.91 -19.47
N LYS A 60 -1.08 -16.12 -20.42
CA LYS A 60 0.33 -16.46 -20.16
C LYS A 60 1.02 -15.49 -19.19
N ALA A 61 0.64 -14.21 -19.22
CA ALA A 61 1.17 -13.17 -18.34
C ALA A 61 0.95 -13.42 -16.84
N VAL A 62 -0.03 -14.25 -16.47
CA VAL A 62 -0.30 -14.65 -15.08
C VAL A 62 0.75 -15.65 -14.57
N TYR A 63 1.51 -16.27 -15.47
CA TYR A 63 2.53 -17.28 -15.17
C TYR A 63 3.94 -16.78 -15.54
N GLY A 64 4.95 -17.54 -15.13
CA GLY A 64 6.35 -17.32 -15.49
C GLY A 64 7.17 -16.63 -14.38
N ALA A 65 8.38 -16.18 -14.73
CA ALA A 65 9.34 -15.60 -13.78
C ALA A 65 8.92 -14.23 -13.23
N TYR A 66 8.08 -13.49 -13.96
CA TYR A 66 7.57 -12.18 -13.58
C TYR A 66 6.06 -12.11 -13.83
N PRO A 67 5.27 -12.85 -13.04
CA PRO A 67 3.83 -12.96 -13.26
C PRO A 67 3.17 -11.60 -13.00
N SER A 68 2.28 -11.19 -13.89
CA SER A 68 1.54 -9.92 -13.84
C SER A 68 0.05 -10.22 -13.66
N CYS A 69 -0.66 -9.37 -12.91
CA CYS A 69 -2.10 -9.53 -12.78
C CYS A 69 -2.80 -9.18 -14.09
N VAL A 70 -3.70 -10.05 -14.55
CA VAL A 70 -4.67 -9.74 -15.59
C VAL A 70 -6.05 -9.74 -14.95
N LEU A 71 -6.73 -8.61 -14.96
CA LEU A 71 -7.97 -8.35 -14.23
C LEU A 71 -9.05 -7.89 -15.19
N ARG A 72 -10.31 -8.08 -14.82
CA ARG A 72 -11.44 -7.53 -15.57
C ARG A 72 -11.95 -6.29 -14.87
N ARG A 73 -12.16 -5.20 -15.60
CA ARG A 73 -12.68 -3.95 -15.02
C ARG A 73 -13.97 -4.21 -14.24
N GLY A 74 -14.19 -3.52 -13.12
CA GLY A 74 -15.35 -3.75 -12.26
C GLY A 74 -15.32 -5.02 -11.39
N ASN A 75 -14.32 -5.89 -11.54
CA ASN A 75 -14.09 -7.00 -10.60
C ASN A 75 -13.15 -6.59 -9.46
N LEU A 76 -13.22 -7.39 -8.39
CA LEU A 76 -12.36 -7.26 -7.22
C LEU A 76 -11.01 -7.91 -7.46
N PHE A 77 -9.98 -7.34 -6.85
CA PHE A 77 -8.64 -7.89 -6.81
C PHE A 77 -7.91 -7.53 -5.52
N LYS A 78 -6.90 -8.32 -5.17
CA LYS A 78 -6.13 -8.18 -3.93
C LYS A 78 -4.68 -7.80 -4.21
N VAL A 79 -4.11 -6.97 -3.33
CA VAL A 79 -2.70 -6.62 -3.31
C VAL A 79 -2.19 -6.76 -1.88
N GLY A 80 -1.11 -7.51 -1.71
CA GLY A 80 -0.39 -7.62 -0.44
C GLY A 80 0.68 -6.54 -0.32
N VAL A 81 0.82 -6.02 0.89
CA VAL A 81 1.86 -5.08 1.30
C VAL A 81 2.55 -5.66 2.52
N ARG A 82 3.88 -5.66 2.49
CA ARG A 82 4.69 -6.07 3.63
C ARG A 82 5.48 -4.87 4.14
N PHE A 83 5.63 -4.79 5.44
CA PHE A 83 6.43 -3.80 6.12
C PHE A 83 7.68 -4.49 6.70
N SER A 84 8.81 -3.78 6.77
CA SER A 84 10.04 -4.29 7.36
C SER A 84 9.99 -4.38 8.88
N GLN A 85 8.97 -3.78 9.49
CA GLN A 85 8.73 -3.73 10.92
C GLN A 85 7.22 -3.63 11.21
N PHE A 86 6.87 -3.66 12.49
CA PHE A 86 5.51 -3.42 12.95
C PHE A 86 4.94 -2.10 12.40
N PHE A 87 3.73 -2.17 11.86
CA PHE A 87 3.02 -1.07 11.23
C PHE A 87 1.60 -0.95 11.80
N GLU A 88 1.33 0.17 12.48
CA GLU A 88 -0.01 0.58 12.92
C GLU A 88 -0.67 1.44 11.84
N MET A 89 -1.86 1.05 11.39
CA MET A 89 -2.54 1.74 10.27
C MET A 89 -2.91 3.20 10.58
N GLU A 90 -3.09 3.55 11.85
CA GLU A 90 -3.42 4.91 12.29
C GLU A 90 -2.19 5.83 12.35
N SER A 91 -0.98 5.25 12.38
CA SER A 91 0.25 6.03 12.59
C SER A 91 0.60 6.93 11.41
N VAL A 92 0.39 6.46 10.18
CA VAL A 92 0.76 7.17 8.96
C VAL A 92 -0.23 6.82 7.85
N PRO A 93 -0.78 7.81 7.11
CA PRO A 93 -1.73 7.54 6.04
C PRO A 93 -1.07 6.79 4.87
N LEU A 94 -1.79 5.83 4.29
CA LEU A 94 -1.36 5.10 3.10
C LEU A 94 -2.21 5.51 1.89
N GLN A 95 -1.57 5.78 0.76
CA GLN A 95 -2.23 6.09 -0.51
C GLN A 95 -1.89 5.05 -1.56
N ALA A 96 -2.89 4.62 -2.33
CA ALA A 96 -2.71 3.80 -3.52
C ALA A 96 -2.86 4.66 -4.77
N ILE A 97 -1.88 4.56 -5.67
CA ILE A 97 -1.80 5.37 -6.89
C ILE A 97 -1.82 4.44 -8.10
N PHE A 98 -2.78 4.62 -8.99
CA PHE A 98 -2.89 3.89 -10.25
C PHE A 98 -2.75 4.84 -11.42
N THR A 99 -1.96 4.45 -12.43
CA THR A 99 -1.80 5.22 -13.67
C THR A 99 -1.86 4.33 -14.90
N VAL A 100 -2.34 4.88 -16.01
CA VAL A 100 -2.34 4.23 -17.32
C VAL A 100 -1.97 5.24 -18.42
N GLY A 101 -1.23 4.76 -19.42
CA GLY A 101 -0.77 5.59 -20.53
C GLY A 101 0.42 6.49 -20.19
N LYS A 102 0.78 7.38 -21.13
CA LYS A 102 1.99 8.22 -21.04
C LYS A 102 1.78 9.55 -20.30
N ARG A 103 0.54 10.05 -20.29
CA ARG A 103 0.16 11.34 -19.70
C ARG A 103 -1.07 11.14 -18.81
N PRO A 104 -0.91 10.47 -17.66
CA PRO A 104 -2.03 10.14 -16.79
C PRO A 104 -2.61 11.42 -16.17
N SER A 105 -3.94 11.49 -16.09
CA SER A 105 -4.70 12.62 -15.55
C SER A 105 -5.92 12.13 -14.78
N GLU A 106 -6.30 12.82 -13.71
CA GLU A 106 -7.50 12.46 -12.93
C GLU A 106 -8.77 12.72 -13.75
N ARG A 107 -8.78 13.81 -14.53
CA ARG A 107 -9.90 14.20 -15.39
C ARG A 107 -10.29 13.10 -16.38
N ASP A 108 -9.30 12.41 -16.96
CA ASP A 108 -9.54 11.35 -17.94
C ASP A 108 -9.67 9.97 -17.28
N GLY A 109 -9.61 9.90 -15.94
CA GLY A 109 -9.61 8.64 -15.19
C GLY A 109 -8.37 7.78 -15.42
N THR A 110 -7.27 8.38 -15.90
CA THR A 110 -6.00 7.69 -16.21
C THR A 110 -4.94 7.86 -15.11
N LEU A 111 -5.20 8.72 -14.12
CA LEU A 111 -4.55 8.80 -12.81
C LEU A 111 -5.63 8.64 -11.73
N VAL A 112 -5.35 7.81 -10.72
CA VAL A 112 -6.25 7.58 -9.59
C VAL A 112 -5.42 7.54 -8.32
N THR A 113 -5.82 8.32 -7.32
CA THR A 113 -5.25 8.30 -5.97
C THR A 113 -6.33 7.92 -4.98
N LEU A 114 -6.12 6.88 -4.20
CA LEU A 114 -7.05 6.39 -3.19
C LEU A 114 -6.40 6.47 -1.81
N ALA A 115 -7.07 7.10 -0.86
CA ALA A 115 -6.72 6.96 0.55
C ALA A 115 -7.12 5.56 1.03
N VAL A 116 -6.16 4.81 1.58
CA VAL A 116 -6.43 3.50 2.17
C VAL A 116 -7.01 3.72 3.57
N PRO A 117 -8.17 3.12 3.90
CA PRO A 117 -8.74 3.20 5.24
C PRO A 117 -7.77 2.67 6.29
N ASN A 118 -7.79 3.25 7.49
CA ASN A 118 -6.98 2.82 8.63
C ASN A 118 -7.66 1.72 9.47
N THR A 119 -8.75 1.11 8.96
CA THR A 119 -9.51 0.06 9.63
C THR A 119 -9.76 -1.12 8.68
N VAL A 120 -9.92 -2.31 9.27
CA VAL A 120 -10.23 -3.54 8.52
C VAL A 120 -11.73 -3.60 8.20
N ASP A 121 -12.06 -3.70 6.91
CA ASP A 121 -13.42 -3.93 6.43
C ASP A 121 -13.78 -5.41 6.56
N ARG A 122 -14.35 -5.78 7.71
CA ARG A 122 -14.78 -7.16 8.02
C ARG A 122 -16.04 -7.58 7.27
N GLU A 123 -16.86 -6.61 6.89
CA GLU A 123 -18.20 -6.83 6.33
C GLU A 123 -18.20 -6.78 4.80
N GLY A 124 -17.16 -6.22 4.18
CA GLY A 124 -16.99 -6.16 2.73
C GLY A 124 -17.85 -5.10 2.04
N ARG A 125 -18.37 -4.12 2.79
CA ARG A 125 -19.37 -3.14 2.33
C ARG A 125 -18.80 -2.06 1.40
N VAL A 126 -17.48 -1.88 1.38
CA VAL A 126 -16.83 -0.82 0.60
C VAL A 126 -16.96 -1.03 -0.92
N HIS A 127 -17.34 -2.23 -1.36
CA HIS A 127 -17.30 -2.62 -2.78
C HIS A 127 -18.67 -2.80 -3.45
N GLU A 128 -19.71 -2.16 -2.94
CA GLU A 128 -21.09 -2.29 -3.41
C GLU A 128 -21.32 -1.70 -4.81
N THR A 129 -20.54 -0.69 -5.22
CA THR A 129 -20.66 -0.01 -6.53
C THR A 129 -19.53 -0.37 -7.50
N THR A 130 -19.81 -0.20 -8.79
CA THR A 130 -18.83 -0.31 -9.88
C THR A 130 -18.60 1.02 -10.61
N ASP A 131 -19.05 2.15 -10.06
CA ASP A 131 -18.99 3.44 -10.76
C ASP A 131 -17.66 4.17 -10.55
N HIS A 132 -16.97 3.89 -9.45
CA HIS A 132 -15.68 4.47 -9.10
C HIS A 132 -14.73 3.44 -8.52
N TRP A 133 -13.47 3.85 -8.37
CA TRP A 133 -12.45 3.04 -7.71
C TRP A 133 -12.70 2.97 -6.21
N THR A 134 -12.60 1.77 -5.64
CA THR A 134 -12.74 1.57 -4.19
C THR A 134 -11.56 0.76 -3.64
N VAL A 135 -11.21 1.01 -2.39
CA VAL A 135 -10.17 0.28 -1.66
C VAL A 135 -10.63 0.01 -0.23
N SER A 136 -10.39 -1.20 0.27
CA SER A 136 -10.54 -1.53 1.67
C SER A 136 -9.38 -2.38 2.17
N VAL A 137 -9.19 -2.40 3.48
CA VAL A 137 -8.25 -3.31 4.14
C VAL A 137 -9.00 -4.58 4.49
N SER A 138 -8.66 -5.69 3.83
CA SER A 138 -9.30 -6.99 4.09
C SER A 138 -8.61 -7.81 5.17
N PHE A 139 -7.34 -7.49 5.45
CA PHE A 139 -6.54 -8.13 6.48
C PHE A 139 -5.41 -7.19 6.88
N HIS A 140 -5.10 -7.14 8.17
CA HIS A 140 -3.94 -6.46 8.73
C HIS A 140 -3.38 -7.30 9.88
N SER A 141 -2.07 -7.44 9.89
CA SER A 141 -1.26 -7.98 10.99
C SER A 141 -0.02 -7.12 11.13
N ASN A 142 0.74 -7.34 12.21
CA ASN A 142 1.95 -6.61 12.58
C ASN A 142 2.74 -6.00 11.41
N ASP A 143 3.16 -6.81 10.44
CA ASP A 143 4.00 -6.40 9.30
C ASP A 143 3.35 -6.64 7.93
N MET A 144 2.06 -6.97 7.85
CA MET A 144 1.40 -7.31 6.59
C MET A 144 0.01 -6.71 6.50
N MET A 145 -0.33 -6.24 5.30
CA MET A 145 -1.66 -5.78 4.97
C MET A 145 -2.12 -6.35 3.63
N VAL A 146 -3.38 -6.75 3.53
CA VAL A 146 -4.01 -7.15 2.27
C VAL A 146 -5.08 -6.14 1.90
N LEU A 147 -4.80 -5.38 0.86
CA LEU A 147 -5.70 -4.42 0.27
C LEU A 147 -6.58 -5.10 -0.75
N LYS A 148 -7.87 -4.78 -0.72
CA LYS A 148 -8.85 -5.21 -1.69
C LYS A 148 -9.31 -4.00 -2.48
N PHE A 149 -9.24 -4.09 -3.80
CA PHE A 149 -9.57 -3.01 -4.70
C PHE A 149 -10.70 -3.42 -5.63
N ARG A 150 -11.48 -2.42 -6.06
CA ARG A 150 -12.38 -2.53 -7.21
C ARG A 150 -12.10 -1.40 -8.17
N SER A 151 -11.93 -1.72 -9.44
CA SER A 151 -11.94 -0.70 -10.51
C SER A 151 -13.37 -0.40 -10.94
N PRO A 152 -13.66 0.77 -11.54
CA PRO A 152 -14.96 1.02 -12.13
C PRO A 152 -15.21 0.15 -13.36
N SER A 153 -16.47 -0.12 -13.67
CA SER A 153 -16.92 -0.86 -14.85
C SER A 153 -16.53 -0.18 -16.17
N ARG A 154 -16.25 1.13 -16.12
CA ARG A 154 -15.80 1.96 -17.24
C ARG A 154 -14.30 2.29 -17.21
N ALA A 155 -13.52 1.66 -16.32
CA ALA A 155 -12.07 1.89 -16.26
C ALA A 155 -11.41 1.70 -17.64
N PRO A 156 -10.45 2.56 -18.02
CA PRO A 156 -9.64 2.36 -19.22
C PRO A 156 -8.99 0.97 -19.25
N VAL A 157 -9.08 0.32 -20.40
CA VAL A 157 -8.44 -0.98 -20.65
C VAL A 157 -6.98 -0.75 -21.01
N GLY A 158 -6.08 -1.55 -20.43
CA GLY A 158 -4.67 -1.49 -20.76
C GLY A 158 -3.75 -1.92 -19.64
N LYS A 159 -2.48 -1.51 -19.79
CA LYS A 159 -1.40 -1.75 -18.83
C LYS A 159 -1.35 -0.61 -17.82
N TRP A 160 -1.71 -0.93 -16.58
CA TRP A 160 -1.68 -0.02 -15.44
C TRP A 160 -0.41 -0.21 -14.62
N SER A 161 0.12 0.90 -14.13
CA SER A 161 1.12 0.95 -13.07
C SER A 161 0.41 1.19 -11.74
N MET A 162 0.83 0.47 -10.70
CA MET A 162 0.37 0.66 -9.33
C MET A 162 1.54 1.05 -8.46
N SER A 163 1.35 2.02 -7.57
CA SER A 163 2.29 2.36 -6.52
C SER A 163 1.57 2.60 -5.19
N LEU A 164 2.31 2.52 -4.10
CA LEU A 164 1.84 2.93 -2.77
C LEU A 164 2.71 4.06 -2.23
N LYS A 165 2.12 5.00 -1.51
CA LYS A 165 2.82 6.08 -0.82
C LYS A 165 2.43 6.08 0.65
N LEU A 166 3.42 6.05 1.54
CA LEU A 166 3.21 6.08 2.98
C LEU A 166 3.56 7.48 3.51
N GLY A 167 2.56 8.22 4.00
CA GLY A 167 2.70 9.60 4.46
C GLY A 167 3.23 10.53 3.36
N ASP A 168 4.16 11.40 3.73
CA ASP A 168 4.91 12.24 2.79
C ASP A 168 6.14 11.53 2.20
N GLY A 169 6.17 10.21 2.31
CA GLY A 169 7.28 9.38 1.88
C GLY A 169 7.42 9.14 0.39
N GLU A 170 8.41 8.31 0.05
CA GLU A 170 8.68 7.87 -1.30
C GLU A 170 7.53 7.00 -1.85
N VAL A 171 7.19 7.22 -3.11
CA VAL A 171 6.25 6.38 -3.85
C VAL A 171 6.93 5.05 -4.20
N ARG A 172 6.39 3.93 -3.69
CA ARG A 172 6.89 2.58 -3.93
C ARG A 172 6.08 1.89 -5.04
N PRO A 173 6.64 1.72 -6.25
CA PRO A 173 5.95 1.05 -7.35
C PRO A 173 5.90 -0.47 -7.17
N ALA A 174 4.80 -1.08 -7.61
CA ALA A 174 4.71 -2.52 -7.79
C ALA A 174 5.75 -2.99 -8.81
N LYS A 175 6.31 -4.19 -8.59
CA LYS A 175 7.35 -4.75 -9.46
C LYS A 175 6.83 -5.07 -10.87
N THR A 176 5.56 -5.45 -10.97
CA THR A 176 4.91 -5.90 -12.20
C THR A 176 3.67 -5.05 -12.47
N PRO A 177 3.34 -4.80 -13.74
CA PRO A 177 2.13 -4.09 -14.09
C PRO A 177 0.86 -4.88 -13.73
N ILE A 178 -0.26 -4.17 -13.73
CA ILE A 178 -1.60 -4.75 -13.69
C ILE A 178 -2.25 -4.51 -15.05
N TYR A 179 -2.71 -5.55 -15.72
CA TYR A 179 -3.50 -5.42 -16.93
C TYR A 179 -4.97 -5.42 -16.58
N ILE A 180 -5.70 -4.38 -16.98
CA ILE A 180 -7.16 -4.32 -16.85
C ILE A 180 -7.74 -4.51 -18.24
N ILE A 181 -8.59 -5.53 -18.41
CA ILE A 181 -9.27 -5.86 -19.66
C ILE A 181 -10.79 -5.73 -19.49
N CYS A 182 -11.51 -5.87 -20.60
CA CYS A 182 -12.97 -5.83 -20.56
C CYS A 182 -13.58 -7.00 -19.79
N ASN A 183 -14.75 -6.71 -19.21
CA ASN A 183 -15.50 -7.61 -18.37
C ASN A 183 -16.87 -7.91 -18.99
N PRO A 184 -17.01 -8.97 -19.80
CA PRO A 184 -18.29 -9.34 -20.39
C PRO A 184 -19.30 -9.93 -19.38
N TRP A 185 -18.91 -10.18 -18.13
CA TRP A 185 -19.80 -10.69 -17.08
C TRP A 185 -20.47 -9.58 -16.25
N LEU A 186 -20.18 -8.30 -16.50
CA LEU A 186 -20.85 -7.19 -15.82
C LEU A 186 -22.14 -6.78 -16.54
N PRO A 187 -23.31 -6.82 -15.86
CA PRO A 187 -24.56 -6.31 -16.41
C PRO A 187 -24.44 -4.84 -16.79
N GLY A 188 -24.94 -4.45 -17.98
CA GLY A 188 -24.98 -3.05 -18.40
C GLY A 188 -23.65 -2.45 -18.89
N THR A 189 -22.59 -3.26 -19.03
CA THR A 189 -21.37 -2.78 -19.72
C THR A 189 -21.60 -2.69 -21.23
N PRO A 190 -21.08 -1.64 -21.91
CA PRO A 190 -21.19 -1.56 -23.37
C PRO A 190 -20.54 -2.79 -24.00
N ASN A 191 -21.22 -3.39 -24.98
CA ASN A 191 -20.82 -4.59 -25.73
C ASN A 191 -19.30 -4.62 -25.99
N PRO A 192 -18.59 -5.77 -25.89
CA PRO A 192 -17.15 -5.90 -26.12
C PRO A 192 -16.61 -5.21 -27.39
N ARG A 193 -17.45 -4.90 -28.39
CA ARG A 193 -17.08 -4.06 -29.55
C ARG A 193 -16.65 -2.63 -29.17
N ILE A 194 -17.21 -2.03 -28.12
CA ILE A 194 -16.91 -0.66 -27.66
C ILE A 194 -15.58 -0.59 -26.90
N CYS A 195 -15.09 -1.72 -26.39
CA CYS A 195 -13.82 -1.80 -25.69
C CYS A 195 -12.59 -1.48 -26.56
N TYR A 196 -12.70 -1.65 -27.89
CA TYR A 196 -11.60 -1.42 -28.82
C TYR A 196 -11.38 0.07 -29.13
N HIS A 197 -12.42 0.90 -29.10
CA HIS A 197 -12.32 2.31 -29.49
C HIS A 197 -11.78 3.25 -28.40
N ALA A 198 -11.71 2.82 -27.13
CA ALA A 198 -11.18 3.64 -26.04
C ALA A 198 -9.65 3.85 -26.09
N SER A 199 -8.96 3.31 -27.10
CA SER A 199 -7.51 3.45 -27.28
C SER A 199 -7.09 4.28 -28.49
N GLU A 200 -8.03 4.76 -29.30
CA GLU A 200 -7.72 5.71 -30.38
C GLU A 200 -7.77 7.15 -29.84
N PRO A 201 -6.68 7.94 -29.98
CA PRO A 201 -6.75 9.34 -29.64
C PRO A 201 -7.79 10.02 -30.55
N ALA A 202 -8.74 10.72 -29.94
CA ALA A 202 -9.65 11.63 -30.62
C ALA A 202 -8.85 12.78 -31.25
N ASN A 203 -8.22 12.51 -32.40
CA ASN A 203 -7.68 13.54 -33.27
C ASN A 203 -7.43 12.97 -34.67
N MET A 204 -8.52 12.84 -35.43
CA MET A 204 -8.46 12.98 -36.87
C MET A 204 -9.72 13.72 -37.34
N ARG A 205 -9.76 15.03 -37.03
CA ARG A 205 -10.44 15.98 -37.90
C ARG A 205 -9.41 16.42 -38.94
N ARG A 206 -9.60 15.97 -40.18
CA ARG A 206 -9.41 16.76 -41.39
C ARG A 206 -10.52 16.38 -42.35
#